data_AF-A0A2S1H2E0-F1
#
_entry.id   AF-A0A2S1H2E0-F1
#
_cell.length_a   1.000
_cell.length_b   1.000
_cell.length_c   1.000
_cell.angle_alpha   90.00
_cell.angle_beta   90.00
_cell.angle_gamma   90.00
#
_symmetry.space_group_name_H-M   'P 1'
#
loop_
_entity.id
_entity.type
_entity.pdbx_description
1 polymer ?
#
loop_
_entity_poly.entity_id
_entity_poly.type
_entity_poly.pdbx_seq_one_letter_code
_entity_poly.pdbx_strand_id
1 'polypeptide(L)'
;MRHFKSYCLFIIFTLLLTGCTDVEKEKPPSNTKITIESYNMNEKERLLISKTGVAQIEYFKLNGTLKEDDDLQFSVEVYEKGKFKEELLKTWGAIETKYKDSLISFGISDISGEDHSLKLLNGIPSGLASKFYSYNMTSHSFGKLIGEKVTLEKDKPIYIAAWLGTTKNSLRTVGGENGDLPPGIEEYELAFLYKVLWTDKKEK
;
A
#
# COMPACT_ATOMS: atom_id res chain seq x y z
N MET A 1 -35.86 -60.47 51.79
CA MET A 1 -36.49 -60.56 50.46
C MET A 1 -36.65 -59.14 49.94
N ARG A 2 -35.72 -58.65 49.11
CA ARG A 2 -35.53 -58.90 47.66
C ARG A 2 -36.44 -58.00 46.81
N HIS A 3 -35.78 -57.05 46.15
CA HIS A 3 -36.11 -56.41 44.87
C HIS A 3 -37.33 -55.48 44.81
N PHE A 4 -37.08 -54.17 44.79
CA PHE A 4 -37.64 -53.24 43.78
C PHE A 4 -36.98 -51.84 43.94
N LYS A 5 -35.65 -51.81 43.86
CA LYS A 5 -34.88 -50.60 43.55
C LYS A 5 -34.07 -50.92 42.31
N SER A 6 -34.00 -49.97 41.37
CA SER A 6 -33.18 -50.02 40.16
C SER A 6 -33.88 -50.62 38.92
N TYR A 7 -34.85 -49.88 38.38
CA TYR A 7 -35.29 -49.99 36.97
C TYR A 7 -35.22 -48.64 36.26
N CYS A 8 -34.18 -47.84 36.53
CA CYS A 8 -33.84 -46.63 35.77
C CYS A 8 -32.37 -46.68 35.28
N LEU A 9 -31.90 -47.87 34.87
CA LEU A 9 -30.52 -48.10 34.46
C LEU A 9 -30.46 -48.94 33.18
N PHE A 10 -31.28 -48.60 32.18
CA PHE A 10 -31.28 -49.32 30.89
C PHE A 10 -31.48 -48.45 29.64
N ILE A 11 -31.39 -47.11 29.73
CA ILE A 11 -31.48 -46.22 28.56
C ILE A 11 -30.43 -45.10 28.68
N ILE A 12 -29.16 -45.45 28.89
CA ILE A 12 -28.03 -44.50 28.79
C ILE A 12 -26.92 -45.02 27.87
N PHE A 13 -27.05 -46.21 27.28
CA PHE A 13 -25.94 -46.85 26.54
C PHE A 13 -26.10 -46.93 25.02
N THR A 14 -27.04 -46.18 24.42
CA THR A 14 -27.25 -46.19 22.94
C THR A 14 -27.22 -44.80 22.29
N LEU A 15 -26.76 -43.77 23.01
CA LEU A 15 -26.50 -42.44 22.45
C LEU A 15 -25.00 -42.17 22.29
N LEU A 16 -24.22 -43.20 21.94
CA LEU A 16 -22.95 -42.98 21.22
C LEU A 16 -23.32 -42.63 19.78
N LEU A 17 -23.82 -41.40 19.63
CA LEU A 17 -23.98 -40.73 18.35
C LEU A 17 -22.67 -40.89 17.58
N THR A 18 -22.77 -41.59 16.47
CA THR A 18 -21.97 -41.41 15.27
C THR A 18 -22.00 -39.93 14.87
N GLY A 19 -21.15 -39.14 15.52
CA GLY A 19 -20.73 -37.82 15.09
C GLY A 19 -19.33 -37.93 14.53
N CYS A 20 -19.19 -38.53 13.33
CA CYS A 20 -18.08 -38.16 12.45
C CYS A 20 -18.37 -36.72 12.02
N THR A 21 -18.02 -35.76 12.87
CA THR A 21 -17.69 -34.44 12.36
C THR A 21 -16.44 -34.67 11.53
N ASP A 22 -16.61 -34.69 10.21
CA ASP A 22 -15.56 -34.27 9.30
C ASP A 22 -15.03 -32.97 9.88
N VAL A 23 -13.89 -33.08 10.56
CA VAL A 23 -13.00 -31.95 10.76
C VAL A 23 -12.62 -31.59 9.34
N GLU A 24 -13.40 -30.70 8.73
CA GLU A 24 -12.94 -29.83 7.65
C GLU A 24 -11.62 -29.32 8.17
N LYS A 25 -10.54 -29.96 7.71
CA LYS A 25 -9.19 -29.44 7.83
C LYS A 25 -9.32 -28.03 7.33
N GLU A 26 -9.21 -27.08 8.26
CA GLU A 26 -9.06 -25.67 7.96
C GLU A 26 -8.15 -25.62 6.74
N LYS A 27 -8.72 -25.14 5.62
CA LYS A 27 -7.89 -24.82 4.48
C LYS A 27 -6.77 -23.95 5.05
N PRO A 28 -5.49 -24.29 4.79
CA PRO A 28 -4.39 -23.47 5.26
C PRO A 28 -4.73 -22.02 4.90
N PRO A 29 -4.50 -21.06 5.82
CA PRO A 29 -4.90 -19.68 5.60
C PRO A 29 -4.45 -19.29 4.20
N SER A 30 -5.42 -18.94 3.36
CA SER A 30 -5.18 -18.49 1.98
C SER A 30 -3.97 -17.57 2.02
N ASN A 31 -2.84 -18.01 1.46
CA ASN A 31 -1.57 -17.30 1.58
C ASN A 31 -1.82 -15.81 1.30
N THR A 32 -1.74 -15.00 2.35
CA THR A 32 -1.99 -13.56 2.34
C THR A 32 -1.00 -12.96 1.34
N LYS A 33 -1.47 -12.71 0.11
CA LYS A 33 -0.65 -12.18 -0.97
C LYS A 33 -1.21 -10.83 -1.36
N ILE A 34 -0.42 -9.79 -1.13
CA ILE A 34 -0.74 -8.42 -1.51
C ILE A 34 0.16 -8.06 -2.67
N THR A 35 -0.43 -7.54 -3.74
CA THR A 35 0.29 -7.18 -4.97
C THR A 35 -0.11 -5.81 -5.44
N ILE A 36 0.86 -5.10 -6.03
CA ILE A 36 0.67 -3.81 -6.67
C ILE A 36 1.17 -3.91 -8.11
N GLU A 37 0.42 -3.35 -9.05
CA GLU A 37 0.85 -3.25 -10.45
C GLU A 37 0.42 -1.90 -11.04
N SER A 38 1.17 -1.41 -12.03
CA SER A 38 0.79 -0.18 -12.75
C SER A 38 -0.59 -0.32 -13.38
N TYR A 39 -1.39 0.75 -13.29
CA TYR A 39 -2.67 0.85 -13.98
C TYR A 39 -2.53 1.68 -15.27
N ASN A 40 -2.70 1.01 -16.41
CA ASN A 40 -2.72 1.68 -17.71
C ASN A 40 -4.12 2.21 -18.01
N MET A 41 -4.29 3.51 -17.89
CA MET A 41 -5.57 4.16 -18.19
C MET A 41 -5.93 4.08 -19.67
N ASN A 42 -7.22 3.90 -19.95
CA ASN A 42 -7.77 4.02 -21.29
C ASN A 42 -7.88 5.50 -21.73
N GLU A 43 -8.18 5.74 -23.01
CA GLU A 43 -8.23 7.10 -23.58
C GLU A 43 -9.23 8.01 -22.87
N LYS A 44 -10.38 7.46 -22.48
CA LYS A 44 -11.46 8.20 -21.81
C LYS A 44 -11.05 8.61 -20.40
N GLU A 45 -10.40 7.72 -19.65
CA GLU A 45 -9.88 8.02 -18.31
C GLU A 45 -8.80 9.10 -18.36
N ARG A 46 -7.83 8.97 -19.28
CA ARG A 46 -6.79 9.98 -19.51
C ARG A 46 -7.40 11.34 -19.85
N LEU A 47 -8.40 11.37 -20.73
CA LEU A 47 -9.08 12.60 -21.11
C LEU A 47 -9.81 13.24 -19.92
N LEU A 48 -10.48 12.46 -19.07
CA LEU A 48 -11.15 12.98 -17.88
C LEU A 48 -10.15 13.60 -16.91
N ILE A 49 -9.05 12.89 -16.63
CA ILE A 49 -8.01 13.37 -15.70
C ILE A 49 -7.32 14.61 -16.23
N SER A 50 -7.07 14.70 -17.55
CA SER A 50 -6.45 15.88 -18.15
C SER A 50 -7.30 17.16 -18.02
N LYS A 51 -8.58 17.05 -17.61
CA LYS A 51 -9.45 18.20 -17.33
C LYS A 51 -9.49 18.60 -15.85
N THR A 52 -8.85 17.84 -14.97
CA THR A 52 -8.83 18.11 -13.51
C THR A 52 -7.76 19.12 -13.09
N GLY A 53 -6.79 19.43 -13.96
CA GLY A 53 -5.69 20.34 -13.65
C GLY A 53 -4.60 19.73 -12.76
N VAL A 54 -4.67 18.44 -12.43
CA VAL A 54 -3.59 17.77 -11.70
C VAL A 54 -2.44 17.43 -12.65
N ALA A 55 -1.21 17.81 -12.26
CA ALA A 55 -0.06 17.80 -13.17
C ALA A 55 0.48 16.39 -13.45
N GLN A 56 0.85 15.63 -12.41
CA GLN A 56 1.53 14.34 -12.61
C GLN A 56 1.04 13.33 -11.54
N ILE A 57 0.34 12.29 -11.98
CA ILE A 57 -0.15 11.20 -11.12
C ILE A 57 0.17 9.86 -11.80
N GLU A 58 0.74 8.95 -11.03
CA GLU A 58 0.86 7.54 -11.37
C GLU A 58 -0.25 6.74 -10.67
N TYR A 59 -0.88 5.81 -11.40
CA TYR A 59 -1.99 5.00 -10.92
C TYR A 59 -1.60 3.53 -10.84
N PHE A 60 -2.13 2.83 -9.83
CA PHE A 60 -1.82 1.44 -9.57
C PHE A 60 -3.06 0.67 -9.13
N LYS A 61 -3.03 -0.64 -9.37
CA LYS A 61 -4.01 -1.60 -8.85
C LYS A 61 -3.42 -2.33 -7.65
N LEU A 62 -4.17 -2.33 -6.55
CA LEU A 62 -3.90 -3.08 -5.34
C LEU A 62 -4.82 -4.30 -5.31
N ASN A 63 -4.24 -5.48 -5.11
CA ASN A 63 -4.94 -6.75 -5.02
C ASN A 63 -4.41 -7.53 -3.82
N GLY A 64 -5.31 -8.17 -3.07
CA GLY A 64 -4.91 -9.06 -1.98
C GLY A 64 -5.91 -9.09 -0.84
N THR A 65 -5.54 -9.79 0.22
CA THR A 65 -6.29 -9.80 1.47
C THR A 65 -5.29 -9.70 2.60
N LEU A 66 -5.50 -8.77 3.53
CA LEU A 66 -4.78 -8.62 4.80
C LEU A 66 -5.43 -9.51 5.87
N LYS A 67 -4.65 -9.96 6.85
CA LYS A 67 -5.22 -10.54 8.08
C LYS A 67 -5.83 -9.43 8.95
N GLU A 68 -6.60 -9.83 9.96
CA GLU A 68 -7.29 -8.89 10.85
C GLU A 68 -6.31 -8.03 11.67
N ASP A 69 -5.14 -8.56 11.98
CA ASP A 69 -4.03 -7.94 12.70
C ASP A 69 -3.01 -7.25 11.79
N ASP A 70 -3.16 -7.33 10.47
CA ASP A 70 -2.28 -6.67 9.50
C ASP A 70 -2.81 -5.30 9.09
N ASP A 71 -1.91 -4.40 8.70
CA ASP A 71 -2.20 -3.07 8.16
C ASP A 71 -1.41 -2.80 6.87
N LEU A 72 -1.94 -1.89 6.06
CA LEU A 72 -1.25 -1.39 4.87
C LEU A 72 -1.03 0.11 5.01
N GLN A 73 0.22 0.50 5.17
CA GLN A 73 0.62 1.88 5.34
C GLN A 73 1.03 2.50 4.02
N PHE A 74 0.62 3.74 3.81
CA PHE A 74 1.04 4.59 2.70
C PHE A 74 1.69 5.83 3.26
N SER A 75 2.77 6.28 2.64
CA SER A 75 3.54 7.43 3.11
C SER A 75 4.43 7.97 1.99
N VAL A 76 5.05 9.11 2.25
CA VAL A 76 6.08 9.70 1.40
C VAL A 76 7.33 9.92 2.24
N GLU A 77 8.42 9.24 1.91
CA GLU A 77 9.71 9.49 2.54
C GLU A 77 10.45 10.60 1.82
N VAL A 78 10.99 11.54 2.59
CA VAL A 78 11.81 12.64 2.09
C VAL A 78 13.27 12.28 2.28
N TYR A 79 14.04 12.35 1.20
CA TYR A 79 15.48 12.18 1.20
C TYR A 79 16.16 13.48 0.77
N GLU A 80 17.21 13.86 1.48
CA GLU A 80 18.07 15.00 1.14
C GLU A 80 19.49 14.48 0.93
N LYS A 81 20.01 14.60 -0.29
CA LYS A 81 21.34 14.07 -0.68
C LYS A 81 21.50 12.59 -0.29
N GLY A 82 20.47 11.79 -0.59
CA GLY A 82 20.41 10.36 -0.30
C GLY A 82 20.22 9.98 1.17
N LYS A 83 20.05 10.94 2.09
CA LYS A 83 19.80 10.66 3.50
C LYS A 83 18.34 10.87 3.84
N PHE A 84 17.75 9.90 4.53
CA PHE A 84 16.39 10.02 5.07
C PHE A 84 16.29 11.26 5.97
N LYS A 85 15.25 12.05 5.77
CA LYS A 85 14.98 13.29 6.50
C LYS A 85 13.71 13.18 7.34
N GLU A 86 12.60 12.85 6.71
CA GLU A 86 11.29 12.77 7.36
C GLU A 86 10.32 11.87 6.58
N GLU A 87 9.24 11.45 7.24
CA GLU A 87 8.13 10.72 6.64
C GLU A 87 6.87 11.59 6.68
N LEU A 88 6.25 11.76 5.52
CA LEU A 88 5.09 12.60 5.28
C LEU A 88 3.89 11.74 4.87
N LEU A 89 2.68 12.31 4.99
CA LEU A 89 1.44 11.70 4.50
C LEU A 89 1.24 10.26 4.96
N LYS A 90 1.73 9.93 6.16
CA LYS A 90 1.61 8.59 6.72
C LYS A 90 0.15 8.31 7.04
N THR A 91 -0.38 7.25 6.45
CA THR A 91 -1.74 6.75 6.71
C THR A 91 -1.66 5.31 7.18
N TRP A 92 -2.43 4.95 8.19
CA TRP A 92 -2.49 3.62 8.81
C TRP A 92 -3.88 3.37 9.38
N GLY A 93 -4.15 2.12 9.74
CA GLY A 93 -5.42 1.69 10.34
C GLY A 93 -6.55 1.61 9.32
N ALA A 94 -6.26 1.13 8.11
CA ALA A 94 -7.28 0.92 7.10
C ALA A 94 -8.33 -0.11 7.59
N ILE A 95 -9.61 0.20 7.40
CA ILE A 95 -10.72 -0.71 7.75
C ILE A 95 -10.82 -1.84 6.72
N GLU A 96 -10.50 -1.54 5.46
CA GLU A 96 -10.57 -2.49 4.36
C GLU A 96 -9.42 -3.49 4.43
N THR A 97 -9.76 -4.78 4.50
CA THR A 97 -8.79 -5.89 4.53
C THR A 97 -8.79 -6.69 3.23
N LYS A 98 -9.68 -6.41 2.28
CA LYS A 98 -9.78 -7.14 1.01
C LYS A 98 -9.74 -6.16 -0.14
N TYR A 99 -8.74 -6.28 -1.00
CA TYR A 99 -8.55 -5.43 -2.17
C TYR A 99 -8.73 -6.25 -3.43
N LYS A 100 -9.63 -5.79 -4.30
CA LYS A 100 -9.88 -6.40 -5.62
C LYS A 100 -9.88 -5.29 -6.66
N ASP A 101 -8.79 -5.21 -7.41
CA ASP A 101 -8.52 -4.13 -8.36
C ASP A 101 -8.71 -2.73 -7.73
N SER A 102 -8.42 -2.60 -6.43
CA SER A 102 -8.57 -1.34 -5.71
C SER A 102 -7.57 -0.33 -6.27
N LEU A 103 -8.05 0.83 -6.71
CA LEU A 103 -7.19 1.86 -7.28
C LEU A 103 -6.49 2.65 -6.17
N ILE A 104 -5.18 2.79 -6.32
CA ILE A 104 -4.36 3.72 -5.54
C ILE A 104 -3.58 4.62 -6.51
N SER A 105 -3.20 5.81 -6.05
CA SER A 105 -2.49 6.77 -6.89
C SER A 105 -1.53 7.64 -6.09
N PHE A 106 -0.46 8.05 -6.76
CA PHE A 106 0.58 8.88 -6.17
C PHE A 106 0.91 9.97 -7.14
N GLY A 107 0.96 11.19 -6.65
CA GLY A 107 1.12 12.30 -7.56
C GLY A 107 1.59 13.57 -6.90
N ILE A 108 1.95 14.49 -7.79
CA ILE A 108 2.34 15.83 -7.47
C ILE A 108 1.47 16.80 -8.27
N SER A 109 1.21 17.96 -7.67
CA SER A 109 0.72 19.12 -8.38
C SER A 109 1.63 20.28 -8.03
N ASP A 110 2.28 20.84 -9.03
CA ASP A 110 2.93 22.13 -8.87
C ASP A 110 1.83 23.18 -8.73
N ILE A 111 1.89 23.99 -7.68
CA ILE A 111 1.11 25.22 -7.64
C ILE A 111 2.06 26.29 -8.14
N SER A 112 2.01 26.54 -9.46
CA SER A 112 2.76 27.62 -10.10
C SER A 112 2.42 28.94 -9.43
N GLY A 113 3.34 29.46 -8.63
CA GLY A 113 3.28 30.70 -7.86
C GLY A 113 4.66 31.05 -7.31
N GLU A 114 4.80 32.21 -6.66
CA GLU A 114 6.09 32.73 -6.15
C GLU A 114 6.74 31.86 -5.06
N ASP A 115 5.96 30.98 -4.41
CA ASP A 115 6.37 30.27 -3.20
C ASP A 115 7.03 28.89 -3.42
N HIS A 116 7.28 28.47 -4.67
CA HIS A 116 7.90 27.18 -5.04
C HIS A 116 7.41 26.00 -4.16
N SER A 117 6.10 25.75 -4.19
CA SER A 117 5.47 24.72 -3.34
C SER A 117 4.93 23.57 -4.17
N LEU A 118 5.25 22.35 -3.74
CA LEU A 118 4.77 21.12 -4.32
C LEU A 118 3.62 20.57 -3.47
N LYS A 119 2.47 20.29 -4.09
CA LYS A 119 1.41 19.53 -3.44
C LYS A 119 1.65 18.03 -3.66
N LEU A 120 2.02 17.33 -2.60
CA LEU A 120 2.12 15.86 -2.58
C LEU A 120 0.71 15.26 -2.42
N LEU A 121 0.40 14.20 -3.18
CA LEU A 121 -0.88 13.52 -3.22
C LEU A 121 -0.72 12.00 -3.00
N ASN A 122 -1.46 11.45 -2.05
CA ASN A 122 -1.62 10.02 -1.79
C ASN A 122 -3.09 9.64 -1.95
N GLY A 123 -3.46 9.06 -3.10
CA GLY A 123 -4.75 8.42 -3.33
C GLY A 123 -4.70 6.98 -2.81
N ILE A 124 -5.39 6.74 -1.71
CA ILE A 124 -5.47 5.44 -1.04
C ILE A 124 -6.92 4.94 -1.09
N PRO A 125 -7.19 3.65 -0.79
CA PRO A 125 -8.55 3.11 -0.90
C PRO A 125 -9.59 3.90 -0.08
N SER A 126 -9.19 4.48 1.05
CA SER A 126 -10.05 5.28 1.92
C SER A 126 -10.20 6.75 1.51
N GLY A 127 -9.54 7.22 0.46
CA GLY A 127 -9.64 8.60 -0.03
C GLY A 127 -8.32 9.23 -0.45
N LEU A 128 -8.23 10.57 -0.40
CA LEU A 128 -7.07 11.33 -0.83
C LEU A 128 -6.45 12.08 0.36
N ALA A 129 -5.18 11.83 0.62
CA ALA A 129 -4.36 12.63 1.53
C ALA A 129 -3.46 13.58 0.71
N SER A 130 -3.24 14.79 1.21
CA SER A 130 -2.34 15.74 0.54
C SER A 130 -1.63 16.67 1.51
N LYS A 131 -0.42 17.09 1.15
CA LYS A 131 0.41 18.01 1.95
C LYS A 131 1.23 18.89 1.02
N PHE A 132 1.36 20.16 1.37
CA PHE A 132 2.26 21.09 0.70
C PHE A 132 3.68 20.93 1.24
N TYR A 133 4.66 20.99 0.33
CA TYR A 133 6.08 20.97 0.63
C TYR A 133 6.78 22.07 -0.13
N SER A 134 7.42 23.00 0.58
CA SER A 134 8.25 24.03 -0.04
C SER A 134 9.58 23.46 -0.48
N TYR A 135 9.99 23.76 -1.70
CA TYR A 135 11.24 23.28 -2.28
C TYR A 135 11.88 24.38 -3.12
N ASN A 136 13.17 24.23 -3.46
CA ASN A 136 13.92 25.23 -4.24
C ASN A 136 14.65 24.61 -5.43
N MET A 137 14.12 23.50 -5.95
CA MET A 137 14.71 22.77 -7.08
C MET A 137 14.30 23.46 -8.38
N THR A 138 15.25 23.59 -9.31
CA THR A 138 15.05 24.24 -10.61
C THR A 138 14.73 23.24 -11.72
N SER A 139 15.06 21.96 -11.51
CA SER A 139 14.74 20.86 -12.39
C SER A 139 14.19 19.68 -11.58
N HIS A 140 13.19 19.00 -12.12
CA HIS A 140 12.61 17.83 -11.47
C HIS A 140 12.10 16.78 -12.47
N SER A 141 11.95 15.55 -11.99
CA SER A 141 11.19 14.49 -12.67
C SER A 141 10.25 13.83 -11.69
N PHE A 142 9.12 13.33 -12.19
CA PHE A 142 8.26 12.41 -11.49
C PHE A 142 8.07 11.14 -12.32
N GLY A 143 7.99 9.99 -11.68
CA GLY A 143 7.67 8.76 -12.38
C GLY A 143 7.54 7.57 -11.46
N LYS A 144 7.00 6.49 -12.02
CA LYS A 144 6.90 5.19 -11.37
C LYS A 144 8.27 4.53 -11.19
N LEU A 145 8.42 3.80 -10.10
CA LEU A 145 9.59 2.99 -9.77
C LEU A 145 9.39 1.50 -9.97
N ILE A 146 8.15 1.08 -10.25
CA ILE A 146 7.81 -0.30 -10.58
C ILE A 146 7.37 -0.41 -12.04
N GLY A 147 7.94 -1.37 -12.76
CA GLY A 147 7.59 -1.68 -14.15
C GLY A 147 6.58 -2.82 -14.27
N GLU A 148 6.69 -3.81 -13.38
CA GLU A 148 5.88 -5.03 -13.37
C GLU A 148 5.05 -5.14 -12.08
N LYS A 149 4.27 -6.22 -11.97
CA LYS A 149 3.54 -6.57 -10.75
C LYS A 149 4.54 -6.94 -9.65
N VAL A 150 4.47 -6.23 -8.54
CA VAL A 150 5.25 -6.50 -7.33
C VAL A 150 4.37 -7.16 -6.27
N THR A 151 4.96 -8.08 -5.50
CA THR A 151 4.31 -8.68 -4.33
C THR A 151 4.93 -8.07 -3.08
N LEU A 152 4.09 -7.62 -2.14
CA LEU A 152 4.58 -7.05 -0.90
C LEU A 152 5.06 -8.17 0.03
N GLU A 153 6.20 -7.92 0.65
CA GLU A 153 6.70 -8.70 1.77
C GLU A 153 6.41 -7.91 3.06
N LYS A 154 5.98 -8.61 4.10
CA LYS A 154 5.67 -7.99 5.38
C LYS A 154 6.93 -7.33 5.96
N ASP A 155 6.76 -6.12 6.48
CA ASP A 155 7.78 -5.22 7.03
C ASP A 155 8.89 -4.80 6.04
N LYS A 156 8.75 -5.11 4.74
CA LYS A 156 9.63 -4.61 3.69
C LYS A 156 8.93 -3.45 2.95
N PRO A 157 9.54 -2.24 2.92
CA PRO A 157 8.96 -1.13 2.18
C PRO A 157 9.08 -1.36 0.68
N ILE A 158 8.05 -0.93 -0.05
CA ILE A 158 8.04 -0.91 -1.51
C ILE A 158 7.85 0.53 -1.98
N TYR A 159 8.82 1.04 -2.74
CA TYR A 159 8.79 2.36 -3.36
C TYR A 159 8.23 2.27 -4.77
N ILE A 160 7.12 2.96 -5.02
CA ILE A 160 6.33 2.77 -6.25
C ILE A 160 6.34 3.96 -7.19
N ALA A 161 6.63 5.15 -6.67
CA ALA A 161 6.83 6.36 -7.45
C ALA A 161 7.84 7.26 -6.75
N ALA A 162 8.51 8.10 -7.53
CA ALA A 162 9.45 9.08 -7.03
C ALA A 162 9.25 10.42 -7.71
N TRP A 163 9.36 11.49 -6.91
CA TRP A 163 9.74 12.80 -7.41
C TRP A 163 11.20 13.06 -7.05
N LEU A 164 11.97 13.54 -8.02
CA LEU A 164 13.40 13.78 -7.87
C LEU A 164 13.68 15.21 -8.30
N GLY A 165 14.42 15.95 -7.48
CA GLY A 165 14.70 17.36 -7.69
C GLY A 165 16.17 17.70 -7.57
N THR A 166 16.60 18.64 -8.40
CA THR A 166 17.94 19.24 -8.33
C THR A 166 17.92 20.71 -8.76
N THR A 167 18.90 21.47 -8.30
CA THR A 167 19.26 22.80 -8.76
C THR A 167 20.22 22.78 -9.97
N LYS A 168 20.75 21.59 -10.32
CA LYS A 168 21.65 21.39 -11.47
C LYS A 168 20.89 21.42 -12.80
N ASN A 169 21.58 21.74 -13.88
CA ASN A 169 21.02 21.82 -15.24
C ASN A 169 20.74 20.45 -15.90
N SER A 170 21.01 19.35 -15.22
CA SER A 170 20.82 18.00 -15.76
C SER A 170 20.22 17.10 -14.70
N LEU A 171 19.20 16.33 -15.09
CA LEU A 171 18.56 15.36 -14.23
C LEU A 171 18.50 14.02 -14.96
N ARG A 172 19.10 12.99 -14.36
CA ARG A 172 18.94 11.61 -14.85
C ARG A 172 17.60 11.08 -14.39
N THR A 173 16.95 10.26 -15.19
CA THR A 173 15.80 9.48 -14.73
C THR A 173 16.33 8.30 -13.92
N VAL A 174 15.91 8.17 -12.67
CA VAL A 174 16.16 6.96 -11.89
C VAL A 174 15.08 5.94 -12.22
N GLY A 175 15.52 4.76 -12.64
CA GLY A 175 14.69 3.57 -12.63
C GLY A 175 14.74 2.92 -11.25
N GLY A 176 13.62 2.36 -10.80
CA GLY A 176 13.59 1.50 -9.62
C GLY A 176 13.76 0.03 -10.00
N GLU A 177 14.38 -0.74 -9.12
CA GLU A 177 14.39 -2.20 -9.21
C GLU A 177 13.16 -2.75 -8.48
N ASN A 178 12.01 -2.75 -9.16
CA ASN A 178 10.79 -3.44 -8.70
C ASN A 178 10.41 -3.22 -7.21
N GLY A 179 10.55 -1.99 -6.73
CA GLY A 179 10.07 -1.60 -5.41
C GLY A 179 11.16 -1.38 -4.35
N ASP A 180 12.41 -1.75 -4.63
CA ASP A 180 13.51 -1.46 -3.72
C ASP A 180 13.88 0.03 -3.73
N LEU A 181 14.65 0.47 -2.74
CA LEU A 181 15.15 1.85 -2.67
C LEU A 181 15.97 2.13 -3.94
N PRO A 182 15.62 3.16 -4.75
CA PRO A 182 16.28 3.35 -6.02
C PRO A 182 17.77 3.68 -5.84
N PRO A 183 18.68 3.01 -6.58
CA PRO A 183 20.10 3.33 -6.54
C PRO A 183 20.36 4.73 -7.09
N GLY A 184 21.37 5.42 -6.57
CA GLY A 184 21.75 6.76 -7.05
C GLY A 184 20.88 7.89 -6.50
N ILE A 185 20.03 7.64 -5.50
CA ILE A 185 19.22 8.70 -4.86
C ILE A 185 20.08 9.81 -4.24
N GLU A 186 21.34 9.51 -3.90
CA GLU A 186 22.34 10.46 -3.44
C GLU A 186 22.79 11.48 -4.50
N GLU A 187 22.54 11.22 -5.79
CA GLU A 187 22.83 12.17 -6.87
C GLU A 187 21.89 13.38 -6.87
N TYR A 188 20.73 13.24 -6.21
CA TYR A 188 19.65 14.22 -6.12
C TYR A 188 19.75 15.02 -4.82
N GLU A 189 19.39 16.29 -4.89
CA GLU A 189 19.40 17.15 -3.72
C GLU A 189 18.17 16.91 -2.85
N LEU A 190 17.03 16.65 -3.48
CA LEU A 190 15.77 16.33 -2.82
C LEU A 190 15.05 15.21 -3.57
N ALA A 191 14.57 14.21 -2.84
CA ALA A 191 13.75 13.15 -3.39
C ALA A 191 12.55 12.86 -2.48
N PHE A 192 11.40 12.66 -3.10
CA PHE A 192 10.19 12.17 -2.44
C PHE A 192 9.90 10.76 -2.97
N LEU A 193 9.96 9.77 -2.09
CA LEU A 193 9.65 8.39 -2.44
C LEU A 193 8.29 7.99 -1.86
N TYR A 194 7.37 7.63 -2.73
CA TYR A 194 6.06 7.13 -2.34
C TYR A 194 6.18 5.66 -1.95
N LYS A 195 5.91 5.38 -0.68
CA LYS A 195 6.15 4.10 -0.03
C LYS A 195 4.85 3.42 0.36
N VAL A 196 4.77 2.13 0.09
CA VAL A 196 3.77 1.21 0.63
C VAL A 196 4.45 0.20 1.54
N LEU A 197 3.87 -0.04 2.71
CA LEU A 197 4.40 -0.97 3.70
C LEU A 197 3.27 -1.84 4.26
N TRP A 198 3.38 -3.15 4.07
CA TRP A 198 2.56 -4.12 4.78
C TRP A 198 3.20 -4.39 6.15
N THR A 199 2.47 -4.20 7.24
CA THR A 199 3.00 -4.37 8.60
C THR A 199 1.89 -4.83 9.55
N ASP A 200 2.19 -4.97 10.83
CA ASP A 200 1.19 -5.20 11.87
C ASP A 200 0.38 -3.93 12.15
N LYS A 201 -0.90 -4.09 12.51
CA LYS A 201 -1.70 -3.01 13.09
C LYS A 201 -1.04 -2.54 14.38
N LYS A 202 -0.80 -1.24 14.47
CA LYS A 202 -0.43 -0.63 15.75
C LYS A 202 -1.66 -0.63 16.67
N GLU A 203 -1.47 -1.09 17.90
CA GLU A 203 -2.47 -0.87 18.96
C GLU A 203 -2.71 0.64 19.11
N LYS A 204 -3.99 1.03 19.21
CA LYS A 204 -4.42 2.42 19.34
C LYS A 204 -4.19 2.94 20.75
#